data_AF-A0A7Y6DI61-F1
#
_entry.id   AF-A0A7Y6DI61-F1
#
_cell.length_a   1.000
_cell.length_b   1.000
_cell.length_c   1.000
_cell.angle_alpha   90.00
_cell.angle_beta   90.00
_cell.angle_gamma   90.00
#
_symmetry.space_group_name_H-M   'P 1'
#
loop_
_entity.id
_entity.type
_entity.pdbx_description
1 polymer ?
#
loop_
_entity_poly.entity_id
_entity_poly.type
_entity_poly.pdbx_seq_one_letter_code
_entity_poly.pdbx_strand_id
1 'polypeptide(L)' 'MNDTQPISLDYRSSMQQAALAYLARHQAEHLADGDQLFKNCIRHLIVALEVPSGIATKLAQLAWTEHHAASSLNHPTSL' A
#
# COMPACT_ATOMS: atom_id res chain seq x y z
N MET A 1 -6.57 34.04 1.45
CA MET A 1 -5.88 32.80 1.87
C MET A 1 -6.91 31.69 1.86
N ASN A 2 -6.96 30.91 0.78
CA ASN A 2 -7.78 29.69 0.74
C ASN A 2 -6.82 28.54 0.46
N ASP A 3 -5.95 28.30 1.44
CA ASP A 3 -4.97 27.22 1.44
C ASP A 3 -5.75 25.90 1.40
N THR A 4 -5.82 25.36 0.19
CA THR A 4 -6.56 24.16 -0.16
C THR A 4 -5.89 22.98 0.54
N GLN A 5 -6.35 22.73 1.77
CA GLN A 5 -6.35 21.47 2.51
C GLN A 5 -5.25 20.45 2.13
N PRO A 6 -4.07 20.49 2.78
CA PRO A 6 -3.08 19.38 2.72
C PRO A 6 -3.63 18.05 3.29
N ILE A 7 -4.81 18.09 3.91
CA ILE A 7 -5.51 16.96 4.54
C ILE A 7 -5.68 15.77 3.59
N SER A 8 -5.89 16.01 2.29
CA SER A 8 -6.04 14.91 1.32
C SER A 8 -4.74 14.18 1.03
N LEU A 9 -3.60 14.87 1.08
CA LEU A 9 -2.30 14.26 0.85
C LEU A 9 -1.86 13.46 2.08
N ASP A 10 -2.02 14.06 3.25
CA ASP A 10 -1.65 13.44 4.54
C ASP A 10 -2.49 12.19 4.83
N TYR A 11 -3.79 12.25 4.52
CA TYR A 11 -4.68 11.09 4.60
C TYR A 11 -4.25 9.97 3.65
N ARG A 12 -3.97 10.27 2.39
CA ARG A 12 -3.52 9.26 1.41
C ARG A 12 -2.19 8.62 1.82
N SER A 13 -1.23 9.43 2.23
CA SER A 13 0.07 8.95 2.72
C SER A 13 -0.10 8.05 3.94
N SER A 14 -0.94 8.44 4.89
CA SER A 14 -1.23 7.61 6.07
C SER A 14 -1.89 6.27 5.71
N MET A 15 -2.87 6.28 4.80
CA MET A 15 -3.54 5.04 4.35
C MET A 15 -2.60 4.15 3.53
N GLN A 16 -1.72 4.75 2.71
CA GLN A 16 -0.70 4.03 1.96
C GLN A 16 0.33 3.38 2.88
N GLN A 17 0.80 4.09 3.91
CA GLN A 17 1.71 3.53 4.91
C GLN A 17 1.09 2.37 5.68
N ALA A 18 -0.19 2.46 6.04
CA ALA A 18 -0.92 1.36 6.67
C ALA A 18 -0.99 0.12 5.75
N ALA A 19 -1.27 0.32 4.46
CA ALA A 19 -1.26 -0.74 3.46
C ALA A 19 0.12 -1.39 3.31
N LEU A 20 1.19 -0.59 3.24
CA LEU A 20 2.57 -1.08 3.17
C LEU A 20 2.95 -1.92 4.39
N ALA A 21 2.61 -1.45 5.59
CA ALA A 21 2.87 -2.21 6.82
C ALA A 21 2.10 -3.54 6.85
N TYR A 22 0.88 -3.57 6.32
CA TYR A 22 0.11 -4.80 6.18
C TYR A 22 0.78 -5.79 5.21
N LEU A 23 1.20 -5.30 4.04
CA LEU A 23 1.90 -6.10 3.02
C LEU A 23 3.22 -6.66 3.54
N ALA A 24 4.05 -5.82 4.17
CA ALA A 24 5.36 -6.22 4.69
C ALA A 24 5.26 -7.31 5.77
N ARG A 25 4.28 -7.21 6.68
CA ARG A 25 4.04 -8.24 7.72
C ARG A 25 3.59 -9.57 7.12
N HIS A 26 2.74 -9.53 6.10
CA HIS A 26 2.20 -10.73 5.47
C HIS A 26 3.15 -11.38 4.45
N GLN A 27 4.16 -10.67 3.94
CA GLN A 27 5.22 -11.32 3.16
C GLN A 27 6.14 -12.18 4.02
N ALA A 28 6.31 -11.84 5.30
CA ALA A 28 7.12 -12.64 6.24
C ALA A 28 6.41 -13.94 6.67
N GLU A 29 5.08 -13.94 6.70
CA GLU A 29 4.25 -15.12 6.99
C GLU A 29 3.86 -15.84 5.68
N HIS A 30 4.84 -16.50 5.04
CA HIS A 30 4.68 -17.54 4.03
C HIS A 30 3.54 -17.43 2.97
N LEU A 31 3.94 -17.17 1.71
CA LEU A 31 3.28 -17.66 0.48
C LEU A 31 1.77 -17.39 0.34
N ALA A 32 1.32 -16.18 0.63
CA ALA A 32 0.09 -15.70 0.00
C ALA A 32 0.41 -15.39 -1.47
N ASP A 33 -0.24 -16.09 -2.41
CA ASP A 33 -0.28 -15.70 -3.82
C ASP A 33 -0.42 -14.19 -3.92
N GLY A 34 0.44 -13.54 -4.72
CA GLY A 34 0.49 -12.07 -4.75
C GLY A 34 -0.87 -11.45 -5.07
N ASP A 35 -1.66 -12.13 -5.89
CA ASP A 35 -3.05 -11.76 -6.19
C ASP A 35 -3.98 -11.81 -4.96
N GLN A 36 -3.82 -12.81 -4.09
CA GLN A 36 -4.59 -12.95 -2.87
C GLN A 36 -4.16 -11.95 -1.79
N LEU A 37 -2.86 -11.67 -1.68
CA LEU A 37 -2.36 -10.62 -0.79
C LEU A 37 -2.88 -9.24 -1.22
N PHE A 38 -2.88 -8.95 -2.52
CA PHE A 38 -3.44 -7.72 -3.09
C PHE A 38 -4.95 -7.58 -2.81
N LYS A 39 -5.72 -8.64 -3.04
CA LYS A 39 -7.16 -8.68 -2.71
C LYS A 39 -7.44 -8.49 -1.22
N ASN A 40 -6.63 -9.11 -0.35
CA ASN A 40 -6.75 -8.95 1.09
C ASN A 40 -6.41 -7.53 1.53
N CYS A 41 -5.40 -6.89 0.92
CA CYS A 41 -5.06 -5.50 1.17
C CYS A 41 -6.23 -4.57 0.81
N ILE A 42 -6.84 -4.74 -0.37
CA ILE A 42 -8.03 -3.96 -0.78
C ILE A 42 -9.18 -4.18 0.20
N ARG A 43 -9.45 -5.44 0.58
CA ARG A 43 -10.52 -5.74 1.54
C ARG A 43 -10.26 -5.09 2.90
N HIS A 44 -9.02 -5.11 3.38
CA HIS A 44 -8.65 -4.45 4.63
C HIS A 44 -8.87 -2.93 4.56
N LEU A 45 -8.46 -2.28 3.46
CA LEU A 45 -8.70 -0.85 3.26
C LEU A 45 -10.20 -0.50 3.25
N ILE A 46 -11.04 -1.36 2.66
CA ILE A 46 -12.48 -1.14 2.61
C ILE A 46 -13.13 -1.42 3.97
N VAL A 47 -12.78 -2.53 4.63
CA VAL A 47 -13.46 -2.99 5.86
C VAL A 47 -12.95 -2.29 7.11
N ALA A 48 -11.63 -2.09 7.22
CA ALA A 48 -11.01 -1.52 8.42
C ALA A 48 -10.91 0.00 8.37
N LEU A 49 -10.79 0.59 7.17
CA LEU A 49 -10.59 2.04 6.98
C LEU A 49 -11.77 2.69 6.24
N GLU A 50 -12.82 1.93 5.95
CA GLU A 50 -14.05 2.39 5.28
C GLU A 50 -13.79 3.11 3.95
N VAL A 51 -12.70 2.77 3.27
CA VAL A 51 -12.29 3.42 2.02
C VAL A 51 -13.16 2.93 0.86
N PRO A 52 -13.65 3.82 -0.03
CA PRO A 52 -14.36 3.41 -1.23
C PRO A 52 -13.51 2.48 -2.10
N SER A 53 -14.14 1.44 -2.68
CA SER A 53 -13.42 0.40 -3.44
C SER A 53 -12.52 0.95 -4.55
N GLY A 54 -12.95 1.99 -5.27
CA GLY A 54 -12.14 2.65 -6.29
C GLY A 54 -10.87 3.32 -5.76
N ILE A 55 -10.89 3.83 -4.53
CA ILE A 55 -9.72 4.43 -3.86
C ILE A 55 -8.84 3.34 -3.24
N ALA A 56 -9.47 2.33 -2.62
CA ALA A 56 -8.77 1.19 -2.02
C ALA A 56 -7.92 0.44 -3.07
N THR A 57 -8.44 0.20 -4.26
CA THR A 57 -7.68 -0.43 -5.36
C THR A 57 -6.46 0.41 -5.75
N LYS A 58 -6.61 1.73 -5.89
CA LYS A 58 -5.49 2.63 -6.23
C LYS A 58 -4.41 2.64 -5.16
N LEU A 59 -4.80 2.71 -3.88
CA LEU A 59 -3.86 2.68 -2.75
C LEU A 59 -3.13 1.34 -2.68
N ALA A 60 -3.83 0.23 -2.88
CA ALA A 60 -3.22 -1.09 -2.93
C ALA A 60 -2.22 -1.21 -4.10
N GLN A 61 -2.54 -0.69 -5.29
CA GLN A 61 -1.62 -0.70 -6.45
C GLN A 61 -0.36 0.12 -6.20
N LEU A 62 -0.51 1.30 -5.60
CA LEU A 62 0.62 2.16 -5.22
C LEU A 62 1.51 1.45 -4.20
N ALA A 63 0.92 0.93 -3.13
CA ALA A 63 1.64 0.19 -2.09
C ALA A 63 2.37 -1.05 -2.67
N TRP A 64 1.72 -1.78 -3.57
CA TRP A 64 2.31 -2.94 -4.25
C TRP A 64 3.52 -2.56 -5.10
N THR A 65 3.39 -1.50 -5.91
CA THR A 65 4.46 -1.00 -6.78
C THR A 65 5.64 -0.50 -5.97
N GLU A 66 5.39 0.27 -4.90
CA GLU A 66 6.41 0.80 -4.01
C GLU A 66 7.13 -0.31 -3.24
N HIS A 67 6.39 -1.33 -2.78
CA HIS A 67 6.96 -2.50 -2.12
C HIS A 67 7.89 -3.28 -3.05
N HIS A 68 7.50 -3.51 -4.31
CA HIS A 68 8.37 -4.16 -5.30
C HIS A 68 9.58 -3.29 -5.66
N ALA A 69 9.40 -1.99 -5.82
CA ALA A 69 10.50 -1.05 -6.09
C ALA A 69 11.51 -1.01 -4.93
N ALA A 70 11.04 -0.96 -3.68
CA ALA A 70 11.87 -1.06 -2.49
C ALA A 70 12.59 -2.42 -2.40
N SER A 71 11.92 -3.53 -2.79
CA SER A 71 12.57 -4.84 -2.86
C SER A 71 13.69 -4.90 -3.91
N SER A 72 13.55 -4.19 -5.03
CA SER A 72 14.54 -4.14 -6.11
C SER A 72 15.72 -3.21 -5.82
N LEU A 73 15.56 -2.22 -4.94
CA LEU A 73 16.60 -1.27 -4.55
C LEU A 73 17.65 -1.84 -3.56
N ASN A 74 17.43 -3.05 -3.04
CA ASN A 74 18.34 -3.69 -2.07
C ASN A 74 19.46 -4.54 -2.72
N HIS A 75 19.53 -4.59 -4.06
CA HIS A 75 20.63 -5.27 -4.73
C HIS A 75 21.73 -4.24 -5.01
N PRO A 76 22.90 -4.28 -4.34
CA PRO A 76 24.04 -3.50 -4.80
C PRO A 76 24.38 -3.99 -6.20
N THR A 77 24.19 -3.13 -7.19
CA THR A 77 24.70 -3.32 -8.54
C THR A 77 26.21 -3.37 -8.42
N SER A 78 26.75 -4.59 -8.34
CA SER A 78 28.17 -4.84 -8.45
C SER A 78 28.56 -4.52 -9.89
N LEU A 79 29.24 -3.39 -10.10
CA LEU A 79 30.05 -3.08 -11.28
C LEU A 79 31.41 -2.58 -10.80
#